data_AF-A0AA43S454-F1
#
_entry.id   AF-A0AA43S454-F1
#
_cell.length_a   1.000
_cell.length_b   1.000
_cell.length_c   1.000
_cell.angle_alpha   90.00
_cell.angle_beta   90.00
_cell.angle_gamma   90.00
#
_symmetry.space_group_name_H-M   'P 1'
#
loop_
_entity.id
_entity.type
_entity.pdbx_description
1 polymer ?
#
loop_
_entity_poly.entity_id
_entity_poly.type
_entity_poly.pdbx_seq_one_letter_code
_entity_poly.pdbx_strand_id
1 'polypeptide(L)'
;MDKKQVKTGRNKNKMTTNKQVTDMALTLWECSEYINKTMIRTNLNSYFRDRLARLTQRLQKEAIDLGNDLGPANEKAFETIHSAKMVARQMGLLD
;
A
#
# COMPACT_ATOMS: atom_id res chain seq x y z
N MET A 1 30.98 36.94 3.19
CA MET A 1 30.80 35.55 3.67
C MET A 1 29.35 35.15 3.46
N ASP A 2 29.02 34.61 2.30
CA ASP A 2 27.65 34.16 2.00
C ASP A 2 27.47 32.69 2.36
N LYS A 3 26.84 32.43 3.51
CA LYS A 3 26.37 31.09 3.88
C LYS A 3 25.09 30.80 3.12
N LYS A 4 25.21 30.23 1.91
CA LYS A 4 24.07 29.58 1.23
C LYS A 4 23.58 28.42 2.09
N GLN A 5 22.42 28.60 2.73
CA GLN A 5 21.77 27.55 3.50
C GLN A 5 21.33 26.40 2.59
N VAL A 6 21.81 25.22 2.94
CA VAL A 6 21.53 23.93 2.30
C VAL A 6 20.07 23.53 2.54
N LYS A 7 19.22 23.66 1.50
CA LYS A 7 17.81 23.19 1.50
C LYS A 7 17.63 21.73 1.05
N THR A 8 18.65 20.88 1.14
CA THR A 8 18.60 19.52 0.52
C THR A 8 18.11 18.40 1.46
N GLY A 9 17.90 18.66 2.75
CA GLY A 9 17.49 17.63 3.72
C GLY A 9 16.00 17.26 3.73
N ARG A 10 15.09 18.23 3.56
CA ARG A 10 13.64 18.00 3.75
C ARG A 10 12.98 17.14 2.66
N ASN A 11 13.40 17.30 1.39
CA ASN A 11 12.80 16.56 0.28
C ASN A 11 13.20 15.09 0.23
N LYS A 12 14.43 14.75 0.65
CA LYS A 12 14.88 13.35 0.70
C LYS A 12 14.08 12.54 1.72
N ASN A 13 13.84 13.10 2.91
CA ASN A 13 13.04 12.43 3.93
C ASN A 13 11.60 12.17 3.47
N LYS A 14 10.96 13.14 2.82
CA LYS A 14 9.59 12.99 2.29
C LYS A 14 9.49 11.88 1.24
N MET A 15 10.49 11.77 0.35
CA MET A 15 10.53 10.72 -0.66
C MET A 15 10.76 9.33 -0.04
N THR A 16 11.62 9.23 0.97
CA THR A 16 11.79 7.97 1.74
C THR A 16 10.51 7.57 2.44
N THR A 17 9.80 8.50 3.08
CA THR A 17 8.51 8.25 3.72
C THR A 17 7.45 7.82 2.71
N ASN A 18 7.38 8.46 1.54
CA ASN A 18 6.42 8.07 0.50
C ASN A 18 6.67 6.66 -0.03
N LYS A 19 7.95 6.28 -0.20
CA LYS A 19 8.33 4.90 -0.55
C LYS A 19 7.89 3.91 0.52
N GLN A 20 8.13 4.22 1.79
CA GLN A 20 7.73 3.36 2.92
C GLN A 20 6.22 3.16 3.00
N VAL A 21 5.45 4.25 2.84
CA VAL A 21 3.98 4.17 2.85
C VAL A 21 3.46 3.38 1.64
N THR A 22 4.07 3.57 0.46
CA THR A 22 3.73 2.80 -0.75
C THR A 22 4.02 1.31 -0.56
N ASP A 23 5.16 0.96 0.04
CA ASP A 23 5.56 -0.42 0.34
C ASP A 23 4.61 -1.07 1.35
N MET A 24 4.21 -0.34 2.39
CA MET A 24 3.20 -0.80 3.35
C MET A 24 1.84 -1.03 2.69
N ALA A 25 1.35 -0.08 1.88
CA ALA A 25 0.08 -0.22 1.17
C ALA A 25 0.09 -1.43 0.21
N LEU A 26 1.21 -1.65 -0.48
CA LEU A 26 1.39 -2.83 -1.34
C LEU A 26 1.35 -4.13 -0.54
N THR A 27 2.08 -4.19 0.57
CA THR A 27 2.13 -5.38 1.45
C THR A 27 0.73 -5.75 1.96
N LEU A 28 -0.06 -4.77 2.39
CA LEU A 28 -1.43 -4.99 2.85
C LEU A 28 -2.33 -5.57 1.74
N TRP A 29 -2.20 -5.06 0.51
CA TRP A 29 -2.89 -5.61 -0.65
C TRP A 29 -2.49 -7.06 -0.93
N GLU A 30 -1.20 -7.37 -0.89
CA GLU A 30 -0.69 -8.72 -1.13
C GLU A 30 -1.14 -9.72 -0.06
N CYS A 31 -1.13 -9.31 1.21
CA CYS A 31 -1.70 -10.11 2.30
C CYS A 31 -3.20 -10.37 2.08
N SER A 32 -3.97 -9.36 1.68
CA SER A 32 -5.42 -9.52 1.44
C SER A 32 -5.70 -10.53 0.32
N GLU A 33 -4.93 -10.47 -0.77
CA GLU A 33 -5.03 -11.39 -1.91
C GLU A 33 -4.63 -12.81 -1.54
N TYR A 34 -3.56 -12.97 -0.75
CA TYR A 34 -3.11 -14.27 -0.27
C TYR A 34 -4.18 -14.94 0.60
N ILE A 35 -4.79 -14.18 1.53
CA ILE A 35 -5.86 -14.68 2.39
C ILE A 35 -7.08 -15.08 1.54
N ASN A 36 -7.53 -14.23 0.61
CA ASN A 36 -8.66 -14.53 -0.28
C ASN A 36 -8.42 -15.81 -1.09
N LYS A 37 -7.23 -15.97 -1.71
CA LYS A 37 -6.87 -17.18 -2.45
C LYS A 37 -6.85 -18.41 -1.57
N THR A 38 -6.34 -18.28 -0.34
CA THR A 38 -6.30 -19.37 0.63
C THR A 38 -7.71 -19.78 1.06
N MET A 39 -8.59 -18.81 1.33
CA MET A 39 -9.99 -19.07 1.69
C MET A 39 -10.73 -19.84 0.59
N ILE A 40 -10.48 -19.53 -0.68
CA ILE A 40 -11.11 -20.23 -1.83
C ILE A 40 -10.62 -21.67 -1.94
N ARG A 41 -9.34 -21.91 -1.65
CA ARG A 41 -8.70 -23.23 -1.79
C ARG A 41 -8.91 -24.15 -0.59
N THR A 42 -9.27 -23.61 0.56
CA THR A 42 -9.39 -24.35 1.81
C THR A 42 -10.84 -24.60 2.18
N ASN A 43 -11.15 -25.80 2.65
CA ASN A 43 -12.48 -26.11 3.14
C ASN A 43 -12.66 -25.59 4.58
N LEU A 44 -12.81 -24.27 4.70
CA LEU A 44 -13.11 -23.61 5.97
C LEU A 44 -14.62 -23.61 6.23
N ASN A 45 -15.02 -23.72 7.50
CA ASN A 45 -16.40 -23.47 7.90
C ASN A 45 -16.79 -21.99 7.71
N SER A 46 -18.10 -21.71 7.74
CA SER A 46 -18.64 -20.35 7.52
C SER A 46 -18.09 -19.32 8.50
N TYR A 47 -17.97 -19.67 9.78
CA TYR A 47 -17.45 -18.79 10.81
C TYR A 47 -16.03 -18.26 10.49
N PHE A 48 -15.12 -19.15 10.09
CA PHE A 48 -13.76 -18.75 9.72
C PHE A 48 -13.72 -17.99 8.39
N ARG A 49 -14.55 -18.38 7.41
CA ARG A 49 -14.66 -17.64 6.14
C ARG A 49 -15.08 -16.19 6.37
N ASP A 50 -16.11 -15.97 7.19
CA ASP A 50 -16.61 -14.63 7.48
C ASP A 50 -15.58 -13.79 8.23
N ARG A 51 -14.84 -14.39 9.16
CA ARG A 51 -13.79 -13.70 9.90
C ARG A 51 -12.63 -13.29 8.99
N LEU A 52 -12.21 -14.17 8.09
CA LEU A 52 -11.15 -13.87 7.13
C LEU A 52 -11.62 -12.86 6.07
N ALA A 53 -12.87 -12.93 5.60
CA ALA A 53 -13.44 -11.93 4.69
C ALA A 53 -13.44 -10.51 5.30
N ARG A 54 -13.80 -10.39 6.58
CA ARG A 54 -13.70 -9.09 7.28
C ARG A 54 -12.27 -8.62 7.43
N LEU A 55 -11.31 -9.53 7.64
CA LEU A 55 -9.90 -9.19 7.71
C LEU A 55 -9.38 -8.69 6.36
N THR A 56 -9.72 -9.36 5.25
CA THR A 56 -9.30 -8.92 3.92
C THR A 56 -9.85 -7.54 3.58
N GLN A 57 -11.13 -7.28 3.88
CA GLN A 57 -11.72 -5.95 3.71
C GLN A 57 -11.01 -4.87 4.53
N ARG A 58 -10.60 -5.17 5.76
CA ARG A 58 -9.83 -4.22 6.60
C ARG A 58 -8.46 -3.92 6.02
N LEU A 59 -7.71 -4.95 5.60
CA LEU A 59 -6.40 -4.78 4.98
C LEU A 59 -6.48 -3.94 3.70
N GLN A 60 -7.49 -4.20 2.87
CA GLN A 60 -7.72 -3.43 1.64
C GLN A 60 -8.05 -1.97 1.95
N LYS A 61 -8.90 -1.73 2.96
CA LYS A 61 -9.23 -0.37 3.40
C LYS A 61 -8.00 0.37 3.91
N GLU A 62 -7.20 -0.26 4.78
CA GLU A 62 -5.96 0.36 5.30
C GLU A 62 -4.96 0.66 4.18
N ALA A 63 -4.84 -0.21 3.17
CA ALA A 63 -4.00 0.03 2.01
C ALA A 63 -4.48 1.26 1.20
N ILE A 64 -5.79 1.41 1.02
CA ILE A 64 -6.40 2.56 0.34
C ILE A 64 -6.16 3.84 1.15
N ASP A 65 -6.41 3.80 2.46
CA ASP A 65 -6.26 4.96 3.35
C ASP A 65 -4.80 5.45 3.38
N LEU A 66 -3.83 4.54 3.50
CA LEU A 66 -2.40 4.86 3.37
C LEU A 66 -2.06 5.46 2.00
N GLY A 67 -2.70 4.93 0.95
CA GLY A 67 -2.59 5.46 -0.40
C GLY A 67 -3.11 6.88 -0.54
N ASN A 68 -4.24 7.19 0.10
CA ASN A 68 -4.85 8.52 0.09
C ASN A 68 -3.99 9.55 0.82
N ASP A 69 -3.34 9.16 1.92
CA ASP A 69 -2.41 10.01 2.67
C ASP A 69 -1.19 10.46 1.85
N LEU A 70 -0.82 9.72 0.80
CA LEU A 70 0.24 10.10 -0.13
C LEU A 70 -0.16 11.27 -1.06
N GLY A 71 -1.46 11.59 -1.16
CA GLY A 71 -1.99 12.56 -2.11
C GLY A 71 -1.64 12.21 -3.56
N PRO A 72 -1.95 10.99 -4.04
CA PRO A 72 -1.59 10.57 -5.38
C PRO A 72 -2.28 11.43 -6.44
N ALA A 73 -1.59 11.73 -7.53
CA ALA A 73 -2.18 12.46 -8.66
C ALA A 73 -3.36 11.72 -9.31
N ASN A 74 -3.44 10.40 -9.12
CA ASN A 74 -4.57 9.57 -9.50
C ASN A 74 -5.25 9.07 -8.22
N GLU A 75 -6.51 9.49 -7.99
CA GLU A 75 -7.31 9.07 -6.83
C GLU A 75 -7.47 7.55 -6.74
N LYS A 76 -7.36 6.84 -7.88
CA LYS A 76 -7.48 5.38 -7.95
C LYS A 76 -6.16 4.63 -7.77
N ALA A 77 -5.08 5.32 -7.42
CA ALA A 77 -3.73 4.77 -7.34
C ALA A 77 -3.63 3.55 -6.40
N PHE A 78 -4.46 3.46 -5.36
CA PHE A 78 -4.42 2.38 -4.37
C PHE A 78 -5.73 1.61 -4.22
N GLU A 79 -6.73 1.84 -5.10
CA GLU A 79 -8.03 1.15 -5.06
C GLU A 79 -7.93 -0.36 -5.34
N THR A 80 -6.87 -0.81 -6.00
CA THR A 80 -6.64 -2.22 -6.34
C THR A 80 -5.18 -2.61 -6.13
N ILE A 81 -4.90 -3.91 -5.98
CA ILE A 81 -3.53 -4.42 -6.00
C ILE A 81 -2.79 -4.06 -7.31
N HIS A 82 -3.48 -4.04 -8.44
CA HIS A 82 -2.87 -3.70 -9.72
C HIS A 82 -2.41 -2.25 -9.76
N SER A 83 -3.27 -1.32 -9.37
CA SER A 83 -2.93 0.09 -9.30
C SER A 83 -1.82 0.36 -8.27
N ALA A 84 -1.88 -0.28 -7.10
CA ALA A 84 -0.83 -0.17 -6.09
C ALA A 84 0.54 -0.64 -6.63
N LYS A 85 0.57 -1.73 -7.41
CA LYS A 85 1.80 -2.20 -8.09
C LYS A 85 2.33 -1.21 -9.12
N MET A 86 1.46 -0.52 -9.85
CA MET A 86 1.88 0.51 -10.79
C MET A 86 2.56 1.68 -10.08
N VAL A 87 2.02 2.12 -8.94
CA VAL A 87 2.66 3.17 -8.12
C VAL A 87 3.98 2.69 -7.53
N ALA A 88 4.02 1.45 -7.01
CA ALA A 88 5.23 0.87 -6.45
C ALA A 88 6.37 0.79 -7.48
N ARG A 89 6.08 0.45 -8.74
CA ARG A 89 7.05 0.52 -9.86
C ARG A 89 7.55 1.92 -10.11
N GLN A 90 6.66 2.92 -10.15
CA GLN A 90 7.05 4.33 -10.32
C GLN A 90 7.96 4.82 -9.17
N MET A 91 7.78 4.27 -7.98
CA MET A 91 8.60 4.56 -6.80
C MET A 91 9.91 3.73 -6.76
N GLY A 92 10.13 2.82 -7.71
CA GLY A 92 11.28 1.92 -7.75
C GLY A 92 11.30 0.90 -6.61
N LEU A 93 10.12 0.44 -6.18
CA LEU A 93 9.94 -0.64 -5.19
C LEU A 93 9.76 -2.01 -5.86
N LEU A 94 9.37 -2.01 -7.14
CA LEU A 94 9.17 -3.22 -7.95
C LEU A 94 9.90 -3.03 -9.28
N ASP A 95 10.48 -4.12 -9.77
CA ASP A 95 11.09 -4.22 -11.10
C ASP A 95 10.06 -4.48 -12.22
#